data_AF-A0A3M7AYB5-F1
#
_entry.id   AF-A0A3M7AYB5-F1
#
_cell.length_a   1.000
_cell.length_b   1.000
_cell.length_c   1.000
_cell.angle_alpha   90.00
_cell.angle_beta   90.00
_cell.angle_gamma   90.00
#
_symmetry.space_group_name_H-M   'P 1'
#
loop_
_entity.id
_entity.type
_entity.pdbx_description
1 polymer ?
#
loop_
_entity_poly.entity_id
_entity_poly.type
_entity_poly.pdbx_seq_one_letter_code
_entity_poly.pdbx_strand_id
1 'polypeptide(L)'
;MVLEAGYANTTGFRKVVKATILVKKKPGMSDEDFIQHYNHKHAQMAAPVLEKHHCITYSLTYCLKRDRTIIADMLHGKSAAMMDYDAICTFVFKDYKDFAKFMI
;
A
#
# COMPACT_ATOMS: atom_id res chain seq x y z
N MET A 1 26.74 -1.50 4.99
CA MET A 1 25.70 -2.53 4.78
C MET A 1 25.63 -2.78 3.29
N VAL A 2 26.13 -3.92 2.79
CA VAL A 2 25.99 -4.27 1.36
C VAL A 2 24.59 -4.86 1.21
N LEU A 3 23.71 -4.19 0.46
CA LEU A 3 22.36 -4.68 0.21
C LEU A 3 22.47 -5.84 -0.79
N GLU A 4 21.98 -7.03 -0.45
CA GLU A 4 21.85 -8.11 -1.41
C GLU A 4 20.91 -7.67 -2.54
N ALA A 5 21.33 -7.90 -3.78
CA ALA A 5 20.53 -7.56 -4.94
C ALA A 5 19.34 -8.52 -5.09
N GLY A 6 18.23 -8.00 -5.64
CA GLY A 6 16.99 -8.77 -5.81
C GLY A 6 17.13 -10.06 -6.61
N TYR A 7 17.98 -10.05 -7.64
CA TYR A 7 18.24 -11.18 -8.54
C TYR A 7 19.70 -11.62 -8.51
N ALA A 8 19.95 -12.92 -8.76
CA ALA A 8 21.30 -13.47 -8.80
C ALA A 8 22.15 -12.74 -9.85
N ASN A 9 23.42 -12.49 -9.53
CA ASN A 9 24.39 -11.79 -10.39
C ASN A 9 23.99 -10.36 -10.79
N THR A 10 23.12 -9.70 -10.01
CA THR A 10 22.81 -8.28 -10.18
C THR A 10 23.43 -7.44 -9.06
N THR A 11 23.62 -6.15 -9.32
CA THR A 11 24.00 -5.14 -8.32
C THR A 11 22.91 -4.06 -8.25
N GLY A 12 22.81 -3.35 -7.13
CA GLY A 12 21.87 -2.24 -6.97
C GLY A 12 20.71 -2.52 -6.02
N PHE A 13 19.49 -2.68 -6.55
CA PHE A 13 18.26 -2.64 -5.76
C PHE A 13 18.22 -3.67 -4.63
N ARG A 14 17.79 -3.21 -3.45
CA ARG A 14 17.60 -4.04 -2.27
C ARG A 14 16.63 -5.19 -2.55
N LYS A 15 17.03 -6.42 -2.23
CA LYS A 15 16.15 -7.58 -2.18
C LYS A 15 15.13 -7.42 -1.05
N VAL A 16 13.87 -7.26 -1.42
CA VAL A 16 12.71 -7.19 -0.53
C VAL A 16 11.50 -7.82 -1.22
N VAL A 17 10.47 -8.12 -0.44
CA VAL A 17 9.14 -8.47 -0.95
C VAL A 17 8.22 -7.28 -0.72
N LYS A 18 7.62 -6.77 -1.80
CA LYS A 18 6.63 -5.69 -1.74
C LYS A 18 5.26 -6.23 -2.14
N ALA A 19 4.31 -6.17 -1.22
CA ALA A 19 2.90 -6.47 -1.50
C ALA A 19 2.13 -5.15 -1.67
N THR A 20 1.46 -4.98 -2.81
CA THR A 20 0.58 -3.85 -3.08
C THR A 20 -0.86 -4.34 -3.16
N ILE A 21 -1.70 -3.86 -2.24
CA ILE A 21 -3.12 -4.19 -2.18
C ILE A 21 -3.92 -2.98 -2.65
N LEU A 22 -4.78 -3.21 -3.64
CA LEU A 22 -5.68 -2.19 -4.19
C LEU A 22 -7.04 -2.36 -3.52
N VAL A 23 -7.42 -1.38 -2.71
CA VAL A 23 -8.59 -1.46 -1.84
C VAL A 23 -9.77 -0.73 -2.48
N LYS A 24 -10.94 -1.38 -2.47
CA LYS A 24 -12.23 -0.78 -2.78
C LYS A 24 -13.03 -0.57 -1.49
N LYS A 25 -13.69 0.56 -1.39
CA LYS A 25 -14.72 0.82 -0.39
C LYS A 25 -15.91 -0.12 -0.61
N LYS A 26 -16.64 -0.40 0.47
CA LYS A 26 -17.91 -1.11 0.37
C LYS A 26 -18.92 -0.24 -0.42
N PRO A 27 -19.81 -0.85 -1.22
CA PRO A 27 -20.88 -0.10 -1.89
C PRO A 27 -21.69 0.74 -0.88
N GLY A 28 -21.93 2.00 -1.21
CA GLY A 28 -22.67 2.94 -0.35
C GLY A 28 -21.87 3.61 0.77
N MET A 29 -20.58 3.26 0.95
CA MET A 29 -19.73 3.91 1.95
C MET A 29 -19.20 5.27 1.46
N SER A 30 -19.38 6.30 2.28
CA SER A 30 -18.83 7.64 2.01
C SER A 30 -17.30 7.67 2.05
N ASP A 31 -16.69 8.68 1.44
CA ASP A 31 -15.24 8.91 1.52
C ASP A 31 -14.83 9.17 2.97
N GLU A 32 -15.62 9.97 3.69
CA GLU A 32 -15.40 10.34 5.09
C GLU A 32 -15.43 9.12 6.02
N ASP A 33 -16.46 8.27 5.91
CA ASP A 33 -16.58 7.06 6.73
C ASP A 33 -15.43 6.08 6.48
N PHE A 34 -14.98 5.99 5.23
CA PHE A 34 -13.85 5.15 4.86
C PHE A 34 -12.54 5.65 5.48
N ILE A 35 -12.26 6.95 5.38
CA ILE A 35 -11.09 7.58 6.00
C ILE A 35 -11.11 7.39 7.52
N GLN A 36 -12.27 7.65 8.15
CA GLN A 36 -12.46 7.48 9.58
C GLN A 36 -12.19 6.03 10.02
N HIS A 37 -12.74 5.05 9.30
CA HIS A 37 -12.49 3.64 9.56
C HIS A 37 -11.00 3.29 9.42
N TYR A 38 -10.35 3.70 8.33
CA TYR A 38 -8.97 3.33 8.08
C TYR A 38 -7.99 3.96 9.08
N ASN A 39 -8.19 5.24 9.42
CA ASN A 39 -7.28 5.95 10.31
C ASN A 39 -7.46 5.56 11.78
N HIS A 40 -8.70 5.30 12.22
CA HIS A 40 -8.99 5.11 13.65
C HIS A 40 -9.26 3.67 14.05
N LYS A 41 -9.53 2.76 13.10
CA LYS A 41 -9.70 1.33 13.40
C LYS A 41 -8.65 0.49 12.72
N HIS A 42 -8.54 0.57 11.38
CA HIS A 42 -7.63 -0.29 10.63
C HIS A 42 -6.17 -0.07 11.01
N ALA A 43 -5.70 1.19 11.04
CA ALA A 43 -4.31 1.50 11.36
C ALA A 43 -3.90 1.02 12.77
N GLN A 44 -4.78 1.18 13.77
CA GLN A 44 -4.52 0.74 15.15
C GLN A 44 -4.44 -0.79 15.26
N MET A 45 -5.26 -1.50 14.49
CA MET A 45 -5.21 -2.97 14.44
C MET A 45 -4.00 -3.48 13.65
N ALA A 46 -3.61 -2.78 12.59
CA ALA A 46 -2.52 -3.19 11.72
C ALA A 46 -1.14 -3.03 12.39
N ALA A 47 -0.92 -1.93 13.12
CA ALA A 47 0.37 -1.61 13.74
C ALA A 47 1.03 -2.78 14.51
N PRO A 48 0.38 -3.42 15.50
CA PRO A 48 1.00 -4.52 16.24
C PRO A 48 1.27 -5.77 15.38
N VAL A 49 0.45 -6.02 14.37
CA VAL A 49 0.67 -7.15 13.43
C VAL A 49 1.88 -6.85 12.56
N LEU A 50 2.01 -5.63 12.05
CA LEU A 50 3.13 -5.23 11.20
C LEU A 50 4.46 -5.29 11.94
N GLU A 51 4.48 -4.85 13.21
CA GLU A 51 5.65 -4.95 14.08
C GLU A 51 6.04 -6.41 14.33
N LYS A 52 5.07 -7.25 14.72
CA LYS A 52 5.28 -8.69 14.97
C LYS A 52 5.90 -9.42 13.77
N HIS A 53 5.55 -9.02 12.55
CA HIS A 53 6.00 -9.66 11.31
C HIS A 53 7.14 -8.89 10.61
N HIS A 54 7.79 -7.96 11.32
CA HIS A 54 8.96 -7.21 10.84
C HIS A 54 8.73 -6.52 9.50
N CYS A 55 7.54 -5.93 9.30
CA CYS A 55 7.29 -5.09 8.14
C CYS A 55 8.26 -3.89 8.17
N ILE A 56 9.05 -3.74 7.12
CA ILE A 56 10.06 -2.67 6.97
C ILE A 56 9.36 -1.33 6.74
N THR A 57 8.32 -1.34 5.92
CA THR A 57 7.58 -0.13 5.57
C THR A 57 6.15 -0.50 5.24
N TYR A 58 5.23 0.24 5.85
CA TYR A 58 3.82 0.21 5.57
C TYR A 58 3.37 1.59 5.11
N SER A 59 2.55 1.65 4.07
CA SER A 59 1.91 2.90 3.64
C SER A 59 0.50 2.65 3.15
N LEU A 60 -0.39 3.60 3.48
CA LEU A 60 -1.73 3.69 2.90
C LEU A 60 -1.83 5.02 2.15
N THR A 61 -2.34 4.97 0.93
CA THR A 61 -2.58 6.16 0.11
C THR A 61 -4.03 6.15 -0.35
N TYR A 62 -4.78 7.18 -0.02
CA TYR A 62 -6.15 7.34 -0.51
C TYR A 62 -6.14 7.74 -1.99
N CYS A 63 -7.10 7.20 -2.72
CA CYS A 63 -7.33 7.44 -4.14
C CYS A 63 -8.82 7.78 -4.34
N LEU A 64 -9.31 8.70 -3.50
CA LEU A 64 -10.73 9.07 -3.39
C LEU A 64 -11.09 10.13 -4.43
N LYS A 65 -12.35 10.57 -4.44
CA LYS A 65 -12.84 11.50 -5.47
C LYS A 65 -11.97 12.76 -5.56
N ARG A 66 -11.65 13.36 -4.41
CA ARG A 66 -10.77 14.53 -4.32
C ARG A 66 -9.40 14.27 -4.97
N ASP A 67 -8.74 13.17 -4.60
CA ASP A 67 -7.40 12.83 -5.09
C ASP A 67 -7.42 12.61 -6.60
N ARG A 68 -8.44 11.91 -7.09
CA ARG A 68 -8.63 11.66 -8.53
C ARG A 68 -8.82 12.93 -9.32
N THR A 69 -9.62 13.87 -8.82
CA THR A 69 -9.81 15.17 -9.46
C THR A 69 -8.50 15.94 -9.55
N ILE A 70 -7.77 16.06 -8.43
CA ILE A 70 -6.49 16.78 -8.40
C ILE A 70 -5.47 16.15 -9.37
N ILE A 71 -5.36 14.82 -9.37
CA ILE A 71 -4.43 14.11 -10.26
C ILE A 71 -4.85 14.27 -11.73
N ALA A 72 -6.14 14.18 -12.03
CA ALA A 72 -6.64 14.38 -13.39
C ALA A 72 -6.33 15.81 -13.90
N ASP A 73 -6.51 16.82 -13.05
CA ASP A 73 -6.20 18.22 -13.37
C ASP A 73 -4.69 18.40 -13.64
N MET A 74 -3.83 17.85 -12.77
CA MET A 74 -2.37 17.89 -12.93
C MET A 74 -1.88 17.19 -14.20
N LEU A 75 -2.57 16.13 -14.61
CA LEU A 75 -2.26 15.39 -15.84
C LEU A 75 -2.92 16.02 -17.07
N HIS A 76 -3.53 17.22 -16.95
CA HIS A 76 -4.23 17.91 -18.03
C HIS A 76 -5.30 17.05 -18.72
N GLY A 77 -5.99 16.21 -17.93
CA GLY A 77 -6.97 15.25 -18.45
C GLY A 77 -6.37 14.15 -19.33
N LYS A 78 -5.04 14.04 -19.43
CA LYS A 78 -4.33 13.02 -20.24
C LYS A 78 -4.15 11.68 -19.53
N SER A 79 -4.66 11.53 -18.30
CA SER A 79 -4.60 10.24 -17.62
C SER A 79 -5.44 9.21 -18.35
N ALA A 80 -4.79 8.14 -18.84
CA ALA A 80 -5.48 6.88 -19.05
C ALA A 80 -6.22 6.55 -17.74
N ALA A 81 -7.53 6.34 -17.83
CA ALA A 81 -8.45 6.24 -16.69
C ALA A 81 -7.78 5.66 -15.44
N MET A 82 -7.64 6.49 -14.39
CA MET A 82 -7.05 6.03 -13.13
C MET A 82 -7.78 4.78 -12.66
N MET A 83 -7.03 3.75 -12.27
CA MET A 83 -7.64 2.50 -11.80
C MET A 83 -8.63 2.78 -10.67
N ASP A 84 -9.77 2.10 -10.72
CA ASP A 84 -10.92 2.38 -9.86
C ASP A 84 -10.78 1.69 -8.48
N TYR A 85 -9.85 2.19 -7.65
CA TYR A 85 -9.60 1.74 -6.28
C TYR A 85 -9.54 2.93 -5.31
N ASP A 86 -10.16 2.82 -4.15
CA ASP A 86 -10.30 3.92 -3.21
C ASP A 86 -9.08 4.14 -2.31
N ALA A 87 -8.22 3.12 -2.17
CA ALA A 87 -6.92 3.27 -1.54
C ALA A 87 -5.89 2.24 -2.07
N ILE A 88 -4.62 2.56 -1.89
CA ILE A 88 -3.49 1.68 -2.16
C ILE A 88 -2.77 1.43 -0.84
N CYS A 89 -2.62 0.16 -0.50
CA CYS A 89 -1.90 -0.27 0.68
C CYS A 89 -0.62 -1.00 0.26
N THR A 90 0.53 -0.62 0.80
CA THR A 90 1.81 -1.24 0.49
C THR A 90 2.46 -1.77 1.75
N PHE A 91 2.97 -2.99 1.68
CA PHE A 91 3.76 -3.64 2.72
C PHE A 91 5.10 -4.05 2.14
N VAL A 92 6.20 -3.82 2.87
CA VAL A 92 7.54 -4.21 2.46
C VAL A 92 8.14 -5.13 3.51
N PHE A 93 8.50 -6.34 3.13
CA PHE A 93 9.14 -7.35 3.99
C PHE A 93 10.55 -7.66 3.50
N LYS A 94 11.38 -8.18 4.40
CA LYS A 94 12.75 -8.60 4.08
C LYS A 94 12.77 -9.71 3.03
N ASP A 95 11.91 -10.71 3.19
CA ASP A 95 11.85 -11.88 2.33
C ASP A 95 10.43 -12.50 2.31
N TYR A 96 10.25 -13.52 1.47
CA TYR A 96 8.96 -14.21 1.32
C TYR A 96 8.55 -15.00 2.56
N LYS A 97 9.48 -15.36 3.45
CA LYS A 97 9.17 -16.11 4.67
C LYS A 97 8.47 -15.19 5.68
N ASP A 98 8.95 -13.97 5.84
CA ASP A 98 8.30 -13.00 6.72
C ASP A 98 6.94 -12.54 6.16
N PHE A 99 6.84 -12.37 4.84
CA PHE A 99 5.55 -12.13 4.20
C PHE A 99 4.57 -13.30 4.40
N ALA A 100 5.01 -14.55 4.23
CA ALA A 100 4.14 -15.72 4.43
C ALA A 100 3.63 -15.82 5.87
N LYS A 101 4.47 -15.54 6.87
CA LYS A 101 4.04 -15.50 8.28
C LYS A 101 2.99 -14.41 8.52
N PHE A 102 3.08 -13.26 7.84
CA PHE A 102 2.10 -12.18 7.97
C PHE A 102 0.72 -12.56 7.43
N MET A 103 0.65 -13.51 6.49
CA MET A 103 -0.60 -13.94 5.85
C MET A 103 -1.36 -15.04 6.60
N ILE A 104 -0.82 -15.57 7.71
CA ILE A 104 -1.38 -16.69 8.50
C ILE A 104 -1.70 -16.20 9.91
#